data_AF-A0A8J4UEJ7-F1
#
_entry.id   AF-A0A8J4UEJ7-F1
#
_cell.length_a   1.000
_cell.length_b   1.000
_cell.length_c   1.000
_cell.angle_alpha   90.00
_cell.angle_beta   90.00
_cell.angle_gamma   90.00
#
_symmetry.space_group_name_H-M   'P 1'
#
loop_
_entity.id
_entity.type
_entity.pdbx_description
1 polymer ?
#
loop_
_entity_poly.entity_id
_entity_poly.type
_entity_poly.pdbx_seq_one_letter_code
_entity_poly.pdbx_strand_id
1 'polypeptide(L)'
;MDIKKTGDGVMGINETGDGVMDINETGDGVMGINETGDGVMVISKTGDGVMVISETNDGVMIISETGDGVMVISETNDGVMIISETGDGVMVIKEIGDGVMLISETGDGLMVIDETGDGVMVISEKSDGVMGINETGDGVMDINETGDGVMDIKETGDGVMDINETGDGVMGINETGDGVMGINEIVDGVMVI
;
A
#
# COMPACT_ATOMS: atom_id res chain seq x y z
N MET A 1 -12.98 4.46 -19.20
CA MET A 1 -11.67 5.08 -19.50
C MET A 1 -11.82 6.58 -19.56
N ASP A 2 -10.85 7.28 -18.96
CA ASP A 2 -10.36 8.62 -19.28
C ASP A 2 -10.97 9.86 -18.57
N ILE A 3 -10.68 9.97 -17.27
CA ILE A 3 -10.19 11.18 -16.56
C ILE A 3 -10.95 12.53 -16.62
N LYS A 4 -11.29 13.08 -15.43
CA LYS A 4 -11.02 14.46 -14.90
C LYS A 4 -11.85 14.73 -13.63
N LYS A 5 -11.37 15.39 -12.55
CA LYS A 5 -10.47 16.57 -12.37
C LYS A 5 -11.14 17.93 -12.71
N THR A 6 -11.80 18.60 -11.75
CA THR A 6 -11.81 20.08 -11.58
C THR A 6 -12.56 20.58 -10.33
N GLY A 7 -12.01 21.57 -9.60
CA GLY A 7 -12.82 22.42 -8.72
C GLY A 7 -12.19 23.72 -8.18
N ASP A 8 -11.23 23.74 -7.26
CA ASP A 8 -10.10 22.81 -7.14
C ASP A 8 -10.40 21.37 -6.73
N GLY A 9 -11.62 20.94 -6.33
CA GLY A 9 -12.09 19.61 -6.77
C GLY A 9 -13.33 18.82 -6.34
N VAL A 10 -13.23 17.51 -6.70
CA VAL A 10 -14.19 16.69 -7.49
C VAL A 10 -13.72 15.21 -7.60
N MET A 11 -14.42 14.39 -8.40
CA MET A 11 -14.66 12.98 -8.08
C MET A 11 -15.05 12.09 -9.29
N GLY A 12 -14.48 10.88 -9.36
CA GLY A 12 -15.21 9.59 -9.31
C GLY A 12 -15.82 8.85 -10.52
N ILE A 13 -15.49 7.54 -10.56
CA ILE A 13 -16.35 6.33 -10.83
C ILE A 13 -16.85 6.02 -12.27
N ASN A 14 -17.00 4.71 -12.56
CA ASN A 14 -17.78 4.04 -13.63
C ASN A 14 -17.21 4.13 -15.08
N GLU A 15 -17.42 3.18 -16.00
CA GLU A 15 -18.03 1.82 -16.03
C GLU A 15 -17.57 1.19 -17.37
N THR A 16 -17.18 -0.08 -17.57
CA THR A 16 -16.62 -1.20 -16.76
C THR A 16 -15.70 -2.04 -17.71
N GLY A 17 -15.14 -3.18 -17.29
CA GLY A 17 -14.30 -4.04 -18.15
C GLY A 17 -15.07 -5.00 -19.10
N ASP A 18 -14.40 -5.71 -20.02
CA ASP A 18 -12.96 -5.68 -20.37
C ASP A 18 -12.61 -4.55 -21.38
N GLY A 19 -11.48 -3.84 -21.30
CA GLY A 19 -10.45 -3.80 -20.25
C GLY A 19 -9.82 -2.40 -20.14
N VAL A 20 -10.05 -1.75 -18.98
CA VAL A 20 -10.25 -0.29 -18.86
C VAL A 20 -10.06 0.16 -17.39
N MET A 21 -9.95 1.44 -17.02
CA MET A 21 -8.76 2.30 -17.16
C MET A 21 -9.03 3.78 -16.72
N ASP A 22 -8.01 4.44 -16.17
CA ASP A 22 -7.70 5.88 -16.11
C ASP A 22 -8.49 6.95 -15.28
N ILE A 23 -7.94 7.17 -14.06
CA ILE A 23 -7.37 8.38 -13.39
C ILE A 23 -8.21 9.63 -13.03
N ASN A 24 -7.64 10.33 -12.04
CA ASN A 24 -7.47 11.80 -11.89
C ASN A 24 -8.75 12.63 -11.67
N GLU A 25 -8.85 13.53 -10.70
CA GLU A 25 -7.99 14.05 -9.63
C GLU A 25 -8.83 15.22 -9.04
N THR A 26 -8.25 16.31 -8.52
CA THR A 26 -8.86 17.49 -7.85
C THR A 26 -9.54 17.35 -6.47
N GLY A 27 -9.15 18.22 -5.56
CA GLY A 27 -9.90 18.80 -4.41
C GLY A 27 -9.36 20.19 -4.01
N ASP A 28 -8.04 20.44 -4.07
CA ASP A 28 -6.98 19.41 -3.93
C ASP A 28 -7.41 18.56 -2.70
N GLY A 29 -7.72 17.27 -2.89
CA GLY A 29 -8.66 16.50 -2.03
C GLY A 29 -9.68 15.62 -2.78
N VAL A 30 -9.20 14.56 -3.44
CA VAL A 30 -9.93 13.76 -4.45
C VAL A 30 -10.62 12.53 -3.88
N MET A 31 -11.70 12.12 -4.57
CA MET A 31 -12.21 10.74 -4.58
C MET A 31 -12.15 10.13 -5.99
N GLY A 32 -11.51 8.97 -6.14
CA GLY A 32 -11.49 8.18 -7.38
C GLY A 32 -11.64 6.71 -7.02
N ILE A 33 -12.56 6.02 -7.70
CA ILE A 33 -13.02 4.63 -7.48
C ILE A 33 -13.26 4.06 -8.89
N ASN A 34 -13.01 2.77 -9.15
CA ASN A 34 -13.73 1.84 -10.06
C ASN A 34 -12.92 0.50 -10.05
N GLU A 35 -13.25 -0.51 -10.87
CA GLU A 35 -14.25 -1.58 -10.66
C GLU A 35 -14.30 -2.60 -11.86
N THR A 36 -15.05 -3.69 -11.66
CA THR A 36 -15.02 -5.01 -12.31
C THR A 36 -14.75 -5.18 -13.83
N GLY A 37 -13.88 -6.16 -14.15
CA GLY A 37 -13.73 -6.83 -15.45
C GLY A 37 -12.35 -6.65 -16.13
N ASP A 38 -11.81 -7.73 -16.71
CA ASP A 38 -10.41 -7.95 -17.12
C ASP A 38 -9.76 -6.68 -17.74
N GLY A 39 -8.86 -6.00 -17.03
CA GLY A 39 -8.41 -4.67 -17.44
C GLY A 39 -6.99 -4.26 -17.06
N VAL A 40 -6.76 -2.95 -17.05
CA VAL A 40 -5.63 -2.26 -16.42
C VAL A 40 -6.17 -0.92 -15.97
N MET A 41 -6.07 -0.61 -14.68
CA MET A 41 -6.41 0.71 -14.15
C MET A 41 -5.17 1.48 -13.74
N VAL A 42 -5.34 2.80 -13.67
CA VAL A 42 -4.42 3.74 -13.04
C VAL A 42 -5.31 4.76 -12.35
N ILE A 43 -5.01 5.12 -11.12
CA ILE A 43 -5.64 6.25 -10.41
C ILE A 43 -4.55 7.24 -10.01
N SER A 44 -4.95 8.49 -9.74
CA SER A 44 -4.08 9.52 -9.19
C SER A 44 -4.93 10.67 -8.61
N LYS A 45 -4.35 11.41 -7.67
CA LYS A 45 -4.97 12.43 -6.83
C LYS A 45 -3.94 13.45 -6.38
N THR A 46 -4.41 14.67 -6.14
CA THR A 46 -3.64 15.69 -5.41
C THR A 46 -4.57 16.33 -4.38
N GLY A 47 -4.02 16.53 -3.18
CA GLY A 47 -4.52 17.28 -2.02
C GLY A 47 -5.40 16.55 -1.01
N ASP A 48 -5.74 17.36 -0.01
CA ASP A 48 -6.30 17.03 1.30
C ASP A 48 -7.73 16.47 1.22
N GLY A 49 -7.91 15.16 1.42
CA GLY A 49 -9.23 14.54 1.32
C GLY A 49 -9.23 13.02 1.29
N VAL A 50 -10.36 12.41 0.92
CA VAL A 50 -10.58 10.96 1.11
C VAL A 50 -10.68 10.22 -0.22
N MET A 51 -9.67 9.40 -0.53
CA MET A 51 -9.73 8.42 -1.62
C MET A 51 -10.26 7.08 -1.08
N VAL A 52 -11.09 6.41 -1.86
CA VAL A 52 -11.53 5.04 -1.60
C VAL A 52 -11.50 4.30 -2.94
N ILE A 53 -11.00 3.07 -3.03
CA ILE A 53 -11.02 2.25 -4.25
C ILE A 53 -11.50 0.83 -3.90
N SER A 54 -12.20 0.19 -4.83
CA SER A 54 -12.62 -1.22 -4.69
C SER A 54 -12.70 -1.89 -6.06
N GLU A 55 -12.03 -3.03 -6.23
CA GLU A 55 -11.93 -3.77 -7.49
C GLU A 55 -12.12 -5.29 -7.34
N THR A 56 -12.32 -5.95 -8.48
CA THR A 56 -12.25 -7.41 -8.66
C THR A 56 -11.94 -7.64 -10.14
N ASN A 57 -10.77 -8.23 -10.46
CA ASN A 57 -10.16 -8.09 -11.78
C ASN A 57 -9.18 -9.24 -12.10
N ASP A 58 -8.64 -9.27 -13.32
CA ASP A 58 -7.78 -10.37 -13.83
C ASP A 58 -6.36 -9.86 -14.26
N GLY A 59 -5.57 -9.30 -13.32
CA GLY A 59 -4.13 -8.99 -13.48
C GLY A 59 -3.78 -7.50 -13.67
N VAL A 60 -3.80 -6.73 -12.56
CA VAL A 60 -4.24 -5.32 -12.57
C VAL A 60 -3.49 -4.37 -11.59
N MET A 61 -3.85 -3.08 -11.60
CA MET A 61 -3.07 -1.95 -11.10
C MET A 61 -3.93 -0.76 -10.61
N ILE A 62 -3.50 0.00 -9.58
CA ILE A 62 -4.14 1.26 -9.11
C ILE A 62 -3.18 2.14 -8.24
N ILE A 63 -3.21 3.48 -8.38
CA ILE A 63 -2.16 4.42 -7.86
C ILE A 63 -2.65 5.86 -7.48
N SER A 64 -1.78 6.91 -7.44
CA SER A 64 -1.47 7.67 -6.20
C SER A 64 -1.94 9.12 -5.92
N GLU A 65 -1.92 9.44 -4.62
CA GLU A 65 -2.40 10.59 -3.84
C GLU A 65 -1.27 11.55 -3.40
N THR A 66 -1.54 12.85 -3.27
CA THR A 66 -0.57 13.87 -2.83
C THR A 66 -1.23 14.98 -2.01
N GLY A 67 -1.65 14.72 -0.78
CA GLY A 67 -2.08 15.71 0.23
C GLY A 67 -2.77 15.10 1.45
N ASP A 68 -3.07 15.92 2.45
CA ASP A 68 -3.36 15.47 3.82
C ASP A 68 -4.67 14.65 3.89
N GLY A 69 -4.53 13.33 4.04
CA GLY A 69 -5.44 12.40 3.37
C GLY A 69 -6.00 11.25 4.20
N VAL A 70 -6.99 10.57 3.61
CA VAL A 70 -7.34 9.20 4.00
C VAL A 70 -7.48 8.38 2.72
N MET A 71 -6.64 7.36 2.58
CA MET A 71 -6.72 6.38 1.50
C MET A 71 -7.26 5.05 2.01
N VAL A 72 -8.22 4.46 1.29
CA VAL A 72 -8.68 3.09 1.54
C VAL A 72 -8.77 2.34 0.22
N ILE A 73 -8.10 1.20 0.08
CA ILE A 73 -8.14 0.36 -1.13
C ILE A 73 -8.42 -1.10 -0.75
N SER A 74 -9.18 -1.80 -1.58
CA SER A 74 -9.42 -3.25 -1.45
C SER A 74 -9.66 -3.90 -2.81
N GLU A 75 -9.05 -5.07 -3.04
CA GLU A 75 -8.94 -5.70 -4.36
C GLU A 75 -9.35 -7.19 -4.31
N THR A 76 -9.23 -7.93 -5.42
CA THR A 76 -9.31 -9.40 -5.52
C THR A 76 -8.88 -9.78 -6.93
N ASN A 77 -7.69 -10.38 -7.12
CA ASN A 77 -6.97 -10.17 -8.38
C ASN A 77 -5.79 -11.12 -8.68
N ASP A 78 -5.59 -11.47 -9.96
CA ASP A 78 -4.63 -12.50 -10.44
C ASP A 78 -3.26 -11.92 -10.93
N GLY A 79 -2.51 -11.25 -10.05
CA GLY A 79 -1.07 -10.90 -10.24
C GLY A 79 -0.76 -9.44 -10.56
N VAL A 80 -0.41 -8.66 -9.52
CA VAL A 80 -1.15 -7.41 -9.23
C VAL A 80 -0.39 -6.38 -8.41
N MET A 81 -0.77 -5.09 -8.54
CA MET A 81 0.05 -3.96 -8.10
C MET A 81 -0.75 -2.72 -7.63
N ILE A 82 -0.79 -2.46 -6.32
CA ILE A 82 -1.45 -1.26 -5.76
C ILE A 82 -0.50 -0.46 -4.86
N ILE A 83 -0.63 0.87 -4.91
CA ILE A 83 0.35 1.83 -4.37
C ILE A 83 -0.40 3.08 -3.89
N SER A 84 -0.01 3.72 -2.76
CA SER A 84 0.05 5.21 -2.57
C SER A 84 -0.14 5.78 -1.15
N GLU A 85 0.28 7.01 -0.76
CA GLU A 85 1.37 7.97 -1.11
C GLU A 85 1.08 9.35 -0.41
N THR A 86 1.83 10.41 -0.79
CA THR A 86 2.12 11.70 -0.12
C THR A 86 1.01 12.46 0.63
N GLY A 87 1.36 13.02 1.81
CA GLY A 87 0.57 13.96 2.62
C GLY A 87 0.22 13.42 4.01
N ASP A 88 0.00 14.29 5.02
CA ASP A 88 -0.30 13.89 6.41
C ASP A 88 -1.61 13.06 6.45
N GLY A 89 -1.52 11.73 6.56
CA GLY A 89 -2.66 10.88 6.25
C GLY A 89 -2.65 9.46 6.80
N VAL A 90 -3.85 8.88 6.82
CA VAL A 90 -4.11 7.49 7.22
C VAL A 90 -4.39 6.66 5.98
N MET A 91 -3.76 5.50 5.89
CA MET A 91 -3.92 4.59 4.76
C MET A 91 -4.36 3.21 5.24
N VAL A 92 -5.16 2.54 4.40
CA VAL A 92 -5.55 1.14 4.57
C VAL A 92 -5.64 0.51 3.17
N ILE A 93 -4.63 -0.26 2.78
CA ILE A 93 -4.69 -1.17 1.63
C ILE A 93 -5.10 -2.56 2.16
N LYS A 94 -5.69 -3.44 1.33
CA LYS A 94 -5.84 -4.87 1.61
C LYS A 94 -6.32 -5.71 0.41
N GLU A 95 -5.48 -6.68 -0.02
CA GLU A 95 -5.86 -8.06 -0.46
C GLU A 95 -6.80 -8.16 -1.70
N ILE A 96 -7.03 -9.27 -2.44
CA ILE A 96 -6.39 -10.61 -2.55
C ILE A 96 -5.51 -10.64 -3.81
N GLY A 97 -4.38 -11.36 -3.76
CA GLY A 97 -3.39 -11.45 -4.84
C GLY A 97 -3.22 -12.81 -5.53
N ASP A 98 -2.26 -12.84 -6.49
CA ASP A 98 -1.58 -14.03 -7.03
C ASP A 98 -0.26 -13.60 -7.77
N GLY A 99 0.80 -13.23 -7.02
CA GLY A 99 2.08 -12.69 -7.54
C GLY A 99 2.11 -11.15 -7.57
N VAL A 100 2.58 -10.53 -6.48
CA VAL A 100 1.92 -9.31 -5.96
C VAL A 100 2.89 -8.25 -5.41
N MET A 101 2.53 -6.97 -5.57
CA MET A 101 3.38 -5.81 -5.22
C MET A 101 2.58 -4.64 -4.62
N LEU A 102 2.77 -4.36 -3.34
CA LEU A 102 1.91 -3.44 -2.57
C LEU A 102 2.71 -2.39 -1.78
N ILE A 103 2.87 -1.19 -2.34
CA ILE A 103 3.92 -0.23 -1.90
C ILE A 103 3.30 1.05 -1.36
N SER A 104 3.72 1.50 -0.16
CA SER A 104 3.24 2.78 0.35
C SER A 104 4.08 3.47 1.40
N GLU A 105 3.79 4.78 1.53
CA GLU A 105 4.56 5.83 2.19
C GLU A 105 3.60 6.96 2.65
N THR A 106 4.06 7.86 3.55
CA THR A 106 3.44 9.13 4.01
C THR A 106 2.03 9.03 4.63
N GLY A 107 1.83 9.36 5.91
CA GLY A 107 1.83 10.71 6.47
C GLY A 107 2.98 11.68 6.16
N ASP A 108 3.85 12.03 7.10
CA ASP A 108 4.70 11.15 7.93
C ASP A 108 4.04 10.54 9.19
N GLY A 109 3.12 9.58 9.05
CA GLY A 109 2.60 8.77 10.16
C GLY A 109 1.13 8.28 10.08
N LEU A 110 0.92 6.98 9.98
CA LEU A 110 0.91 6.17 8.75
C LEU A 110 0.60 4.71 9.11
N MET A 111 0.17 3.91 8.14
CA MET A 111 -0.16 2.50 8.29
C MET A 111 -0.25 1.84 6.91
N VAL A 112 0.48 0.75 6.68
CA VAL A 112 0.51 0.01 5.41
C VAL A 112 0.41 -1.49 5.71
N ILE A 113 -0.60 -2.17 5.15
CA ILE A 113 -1.00 -3.55 5.49
C ILE A 113 -1.31 -4.28 4.19
N ASP A 114 -0.67 -5.42 3.90
CA ASP A 114 -1.12 -6.31 2.81
C ASP A 114 -0.81 -7.81 3.02
N GLU A 115 -1.67 -8.63 2.40
CA GLU A 115 -1.94 -10.08 2.56
C GLU A 115 -2.80 -10.45 1.32
N THR A 116 -2.87 -11.63 0.69
CA THR A 116 -2.22 -12.95 0.80
C THR A 116 -1.46 -13.21 -0.52
N GLY A 117 -0.37 -14.00 -0.51
CA GLY A 117 0.40 -14.39 -1.70
C GLY A 117 -0.29 -15.43 -2.61
N ASP A 118 0.29 -15.85 -3.74
CA ASP A 118 1.73 -16.04 -4.07
C ASP A 118 2.60 -14.78 -4.23
N GLY A 119 3.94 -14.97 -4.13
CA GLY A 119 4.96 -14.23 -4.88
C GLY A 119 5.06 -12.74 -4.59
N VAL A 120 5.23 -12.41 -3.30
CA VAL A 120 4.84 -11.13 -2.69
C VAL A 120 6.01 -10.15 -2.51
N MET A 121 5.70 -8.84 -2.49
CA MET A 121 6.60 -7.73 -2.19
C MET A 121 5.81 -6.49 -1.70
N VAL A 122 6.31 -5.76 -0.69
CA VAL A 122 5.52 -4.73 0.02
C VAL A 122 6.40 -3.54 0.49
N ILE A 123 5.80 -2.35 0.75
CA ILE A 123 6.30 -1.20 1.59
C ILE A 123 7.31 -0.19 0.98
N SER A 124 7.29 1.08 1.46
CA SER A 124 8.47 1.84 1.97
C SER A 124 8.05 3.15 2.65
N GLU A 125 8.03 3.19 3.99
CA GLU A 125 7.56 4.35 4.77
C GLU A 125 8.64 5.43 5.05
N LYS A 126 8.20 6.68 5.16
CA LYS A 126 8.92 7.81 5.81
C LYS A 126 7.89 8.55 6.67
N SER A 127 8.06 8.48 7.99
CA SER A 127 6.93 8.27 8.89
C SER A 127 7.29 8.34 10.39
N ASP A 128 6.76 9.30 11.14
CA ASP A 128 6.72 9.22 12.62
C ASP A 128 5.43 8.45 13.00
N GLY A 129 5.38 7.15 12.68
CA GLY A 129 4.14 6.41 12.44
C GLY A 129 3.87 5.15 13.25
N VAL A 130 2.94 4.33 12.73
CA VAL A 130 2.59 3.00 13.27
C VAL A 130 2.41 2.02 12.11
N MET A 131 3.53 1.57 11.52
CA MET A 131 3.54 0.51 10.53
C MET A 131 3.03 -0.80 11.15
N GLY A 132 2.21 -1.55 10.40
CA GLY A 132 1.74 -2.87 10.84
C GLY A 132 1.43 -3.77 9.66
N ILE A 133 2.19 -4.85 9.47
CA ILE A 133 2.15 -5.70 8.28
C ILE A 133 1.81 -7.13 8.69
N ASN A 134 0.97 -7.80 7.90
CA ASN A 134 0.55 -9.17 8.16
C ASN A 134 0.44 -9.94 6.85
N GLU A 135 1.55 -10.54 6.41
CA GLU A 135 1.61 -11.34 5.18
C GLU A 135 1.34 -12.83 5.48
N THR A 136 0.87 -13.56 4.46
CA THR A 136 0.82 -15.03 4.42
C THR A 136 0.97 -15.48 2.97
N GLY A 137 1.92 -16.36 2.68
CA GLY A 137 2.31 -16.77 1.32
C GLY A 137 3.83 -16.90 1.15
N ASP A 138 4.28 -17.56 0.08
CA ASP A 138 5.72 -17.72 -0.22
C ASP A 138 6.19 -16.52 -1.07
N GLY A 139 7.20 -15.76 -0.63
CA GLY A 139 7.48 -14.40 -1.16
C GLY A 139 8.89 -13.83 -0.96
N VAL A 140 9.05 -12.53 -1.28
CA VAL A 140 10.28 -11.74 -1.07
C VAL A 140 9.90 -10.33 -0.56
N MET A 141 9.80 -10.19 0.76
CA MET A 141 9.48 -8.94 1.45
C MET A 141 10.72 -8.04 1.61
N ASP A 142 10.62 -6.74 1.30
CA ASP A 142 11.73 -5.77 1.35
C ASP A 142 11.24 -4.47 2.00
N ILE A 143 11.35 -4.39 3.33
CA ILE A 143 10.81 -3.33 4.18
C ILE A 143 11.85 -2.22 4.36
N ASN A 144 11.43 -0.96 4.20
CA ASN A 144 12.30 0.18 4.46
C ASN A 144 11.50 1.35 5.07
N GLU A 145 11.76 1.66 6.35
CA GLU A 145 11.10 2.70 7.15
C GLU A 145 12.11 3.76 7.62
N THR A 146 11.68 5.03 7.76
CA THR A 146 12.49 6.11 8.34
C THR A 146 11.61 7.13 9.06
N GLY A 147 11.68 7.13 10.39
CA GLY A 147 10.99 8.06 11.31
C GLY A 147 10.65 7.38 12.64
N ASP A 148 10.27 8.15 13.66
CA ASP A 148 10.16 7.67 15.05
C ASP A 148 8.79 6.98 15.28
N GLY A 149 8.75 5.64 15.24
CA GLY A 149 7.49 4.89 15.14
C GLY A 149 7.35 3.59 15.96
N VAL A 150 6.33 2.80 15.59
CA VAL A 150 6.13 1.42 16.07
C VAL A 150 5.81 0.54 14.87
N MET A 151 6.66 -0.46 14.62
CA MET A 151 6.55 -1.41 13.51
C MET A 151 6.13 -2.79 14.07
N ASP A 152 5.04 -3.38 13.57
CA ASP A 152 4.56 -4.72 13.97
C ASP A 152 4.36 -5.62 12.72
N ILE A 153 5.31 -6.53 12.46
CA ILE A 153 5.35 -7.40 11.27
C ILE A 153 5.03 -8.84 11.63
N LYS A 154 4.17 -9.50 10.85
CA LYS A 154 3.89 -10.92 10.95
C LYS A 154 3.90 -11.60 9.59
N GLU A 155 4.79 -12.57 9.38
CA GLU A 155 4.90 -13.36 8.12
C GLU A 155 4.53 -14.83 8.37
N THR A 156 4.00 -15.51 7.35
CA THR A 156 3.67 -16.94 7.40
C THR A 156 3.78 -17.57 6.01
N GLY A 157 4.97 -18.07 5.67
CA GLY A 157 5.32 -18.74 4.40
C GLY A 157 6.83 -18.92 4.26
N ASP A 158 7.28 -19.55 3.17
CA ASP A 158 8.71 -19.77 2.89
C ASP A 158 9.24 -18.63 1.97
N GLY A 159 10.20 -17.83 2.44
CA GLY A 159 10.57 -16.58 1.74
C GLY A 159 11.93 -15.97 2.06
N VAL A 160 12.09 -14.70 1.67
CA VAL A 160 13.19 -13.82 2.07
C VAL A 160 12.61 -12.52 2.56
N MET A 161 12.99 -12.09 3.76
CA MET A 161 12.58 -10.83 4.37
C MET A 161 13.83 -9.98 4.61
N ASP A 162 13.96 -8.82 3.97
CA ASP A 162 14.96 -7.81 4.34
C ASP A 162 14.23 -6.60 4.97
N ILE A 163 14.75 -6.07 6.08
CA ILE A 163 14.20 -4.90 6.79
C ILE A 163 15.30 -3.86 7.02
N ASN A 164 14.99 -2.59 6.76
CA ASN A 164 15.82 -1.45 7.09
C ASN A 164 15.01 -0.35 7.83
N GLU A 165 15.34 -0.09 9.10
CA GLU A 165 14.68 0.94 9.94
C GLU A 165 15.65 2.09 10.24
N THR A 166 15.16 3.33 10.25
CA THR A 166 15.92 4.51 10.67
C THR A 166 15.04 5.53 11.42
N GLY A 167 14.69 5.20 12.66
CA GLY A 167 14.07 6.11 13.65
C GLY A 167 14.02 5.48 15.05
N ASP A 168 13.82 6.29 16.09
CA ASP A 168 13.84 5.83 17.49
C ASP A 168 12.50 5.12 17.82
N GLY A 169 12.41 3.82 17.53
CA GLY A 169 11.14 3.08 17.50
C GLY A 169 11.02 1.83 18.38
N VAL A 170 9.94 1.08 18.15
CA VAL A 170 9.73 -0.27 18.69
C VAL A 170 9.34 -1.20 17.55
N MET A 171 10.19 -2.19 17.26
CA MET A 171 9.97 -3.19 16.22
C MET A 171 9.55 -4.53 16.83
N GLY A 172 8.42 -5.07 16.38
CA GLY A 172 8.01 -6.47 16.59
C GLY A 172 8.03 -7.23 15.27
N ILE A 173 8.63 -8.42 15.24
CA ILE A 173 8.57 -9.36 14.11
C ILE A 173 8.10 -10.73 14.60
N ASN A 174 7.31 -11.42 13.78
CA ASN A 174 6.88 -12.80 14.01
C ASN A 174 6.80 -13.57 12.68
N GLU A 175 7.93 -14.14 12.26
CA GLU A 175 8.07 -15.00 11.07
C GLU A 175 7.72 -16.46 11.39
N THR A 176 7.01 -17.15 10.49
CA THR A 176 6.76 -18.59 10.59
C THR A 176 6.83 -19.34 9.25
N GLY A 177 8.05 -19.72 8.84
CA GLY A 177 8.34 -20.60 7.70
C GLY A 177 9.82 -21.02 7.66
N ASP A 178 10.29 -21.54 6.51
CA ASP A 178 11.72 -21.78 6.22
C ASP A 178 12.27 -20.63 5.33
N GLY A 179 12.70 -19.51 5.93
CA GLY A 179 13.14 -18.31 5.22
C GLY A 179 14.59 -17.83 5.45
N VAL A 180 14.87 -16.62 4.97
CA VAL A 180 16.08 -15.83 5.29
C VAL A 180 15.67 -14.41 5.67
N MET A 181 15.88 -14.05 6.93
CA MET A 181 15.66 -12.69 7.43
C MET A 181 16.96 -11.88 7.52
N GLY A 182 16.95 -10.64 7.04
CA GLY A 182 17.94 -9.59 7.28
C GLY A 182 17.29 -8.37 7.95
N ILE A 183 17.97 -7.75 8.92
CA ILE A 183 17.53 -6.50 9.56
C ILE A 183 18.71 -5.54 9.70
N ASN A 184 18.47 -4.25 9.44
CA ASN A 184 19.41 -3.16 9.68
C ASN A 184 18.70 -1.96 10.35
N GLU A 185 19.02 -1.72 11.63
CA GLU A 185 18.52 -0.63 12.47
C GLU A 185 19.63 0.43 12.65
N ILE A 186 19.31 1.73 12.53
CA ILE A 186 20.32 2.80 12.44
C ILE A 186 20.37 3.76 13.67
N VAL A 187 19.42 3.71 14.61
CA VAL A 187 19.38 4.56 15.83
C VAL A 187 19.03 3.78 17.11
N ASP A 188 18.35 4.35 18.13
CA ASP A 188 18.16 3.75 19.47
C ASP A 188 16.72 3.18 19.67
N GLY A 189 16.39 2.02 19.11
CA GLY A 189 15.07 1.36 19.21
C GLY A 189 14.95 0.21 20.23
N VAL A 190 13.81 -0.49 20.18
CA VAL A 190 13.54 -1.75 20.92
C VAL A 190 12.96 -2.82 19.99
N MET A 191 13.81 -3.76 19.57
CA MET A 191 13.44 -4.89 18.72
C MET A 191 13.00 -6.14 19.50
N VAL A 192 11.98 -6.85 19.01
CA VAL A 192 11.47 -8.13 19.51
C VAL A 192 11.23 -9.11 18.36
N ILE A 193 11.75 -10.32 18.48
CA ILE A 193 11.60 -11.49 17.59
C ILE A 193 11.49 -12.75 18.46
#